data_AF-A0A8D3CX72-F1
#
_entry.id   AF-A0A8D3CX72-F1
#
_cell.length_a   1.000
_cell.length_b   1.000
_cell.length_c   1.000
_cell.angle_alpha   90.00
_cell.angle_beta   90.00
_cell.angle_gamma   90.00
#
_symmetry.space_group_name_H-M   'P 1'
#
loop_
_entity.id
_entity.type
_entity.pdbx_description
1 polymer ?
#
loop_
_entity_poly.entity_id
_entity_poly.type
_entity_poly.pdbx_seq_one_letter_code
_entity_poly.pdbx_strand_id
1 'polypeptide(L)'
;MTHIEASCDQPKDIEVQIKDLILKHISNPNSIILAVTAANTDMATSEALKVAREVDPDGRRTLAVVTKLDLMDAGTDAMDVLMGRVIPVKLGLIGVVNRSQLDINNKKSVADAIRDEHAFLQKKYPSLANRNGTKYLARTLNRLLMHHIRDCLPELKTRINVLAAQYQSLLSSYGEPVEDQSATLLQLITKFATEYCNTIEGTAKYIETAELCGGARICYIFHETFGRTLESVDPLGGLSTIDILTAIRNATGPRPSLFVPEVSFELLVKKQVKRLEEPSLRCVELVHEEMQRIIQHCSNYSTQELQRFPKLHEAIVEVVTSLLRKRLPITNEMVHNLVAIELAYINTKHPDFADACGVMNNNIETGEGCCSDNLVVWAVLTLYLSLFLCSTPQAPAAGPQGEQDSTGNWRGMLKKGEDAPGSGPGSPLRGVVNLLDVPVPVARKLSSREQRDCEVIERLIKSYFLIVRKNIQDSVPKAVMHFLVNHVKDSLQSELVGQLYKSGLLNDLLTESEDMAQRRKEAADMLQALQKASQVIAEIRETHLW
;
A
#
# COMPACT_ATOMS: atom_id res chain seq x y z
N MET A 1 1.01 -0.01 -63.36
CA MET A 1 0.57 -1.43 -63.28
C MET A 1 1.54 -2.25 -64.12
N THR A 2 2.77 -2.39 -63.65
CA THR A 2 3.82 -3.20 -64.26
C THR A 2 3.68 -4.63 -63.73
N HIS A 3 3.76 -5.61 -64.62
CA HIS A 3 3.42 -7.00 -64.30
C HIS A 3 4.37 -7.61 -63.26
N ILE A 4 3.90 -7.74 -62.02
CA ILE A 4 4.23 -8.90 -61.19
C ILE A 4 3.29 -10.00 -61.68
N GLU A 5 3.77 -10.88 -62.56
CA GLU A 5 3.01 -12.07 -62.91
C GLU A 5 2.94 -12.97 -61.66
N ALA A 6 1.74 -13.13 -61.12
CA ALA A 6 1.49 -14.01 -60.00
C ALA A 6 1.82 -15.45 -60.41
N SER A 7 2.98 -15.93 -59.95
CA SER A 7 3.32 -17.35 -60.02
C SER A 7 2.31 -18.15 -59.18
N CYS A 8 1.98 -19.35 -59.65
CA CYS A 8 0.74 -20.05 -59.28
C CYS A 8 0.59 -20.39 -57.78
N ASP A 9 1.67 -20.27 -57.00
CA ASP A 9 1.77 -20.65 -55.59
C ASP A 9 1.86 -19.45 -54.61
N GLN A 10 1.75 -18.20 -55.07
CA GLN A 10 1.89 -17.02 -54.20
C GLN A 10 0.55 -16.54 -53.59
N PRO A 11 0.54 -16.06 -52.34
CA PRO A 11 -0.66 -15.51 -51.70
C PRO A 11 -1.06 -14.17 -52.33
N LYS A 12 -2.35 -13.82 -52.27
CA LYS A 12 -2.90 -12.58 -52.85
C LYS A 12 -2.26 -11.30 -52.29
N ASP A 13 -1.77 -11.34 -51.05
CA ASP A 13 -1.19 -10.21 -50.33
C ASP A 13 0.35 -10.14 -50.41
N ILE A 14 0.96 -10.87 -51.36
CA ILE A 14 2.43 -10.99 -51.47
C ILE A 14 3.16 -9.65 -51.59
N GLU A 15 2.58 -8.66 -52.28
CA GLU A 15 3.14 -7.31 -52.42
C GLU A 15 3.25 -6.61 -51.05
N VAL A 16 2.23 -6.73 -50.21
CA VAL A 16 2.20 -6.16 -48.85
C VAL A 16 3.24 -6.86 -47.97
N GLN A 17 3.27 -8.20 -48.00
CA GLN A 17 4.24 -8.98 -47.20
C GLN A 17 5.70 -8.66 -47.58
N ILE A 18 6.00 -8.49 -48.88
CA ILE A 18 7.32 -8.07 -49.35
C ILE A 18 7.63 -6.64 -48.90
N LYS A 19 6.66 -5.72 -48.98
CA LYS A 19 6.84 -4.34 -48.52
C LYS A 19 7.13 -4.27 -47.02
N ASP A 20 6.37 -5.00 -46.19
CA ASP A 20 6.58 -5.06 -44.74
C ASP A 20 7.95 -5.67 -44.39
N LEU A 21 8.37 -6.72 -45.12
CA LEU A 21 9.70 -7.32 -44.97
C LEU A 21 10.82 -6.33 -45.29
N ILE A 22 10.66 -5.52 -46.36
CA ILE A 22 11.61 -4.46 -46.71
C ILE A 22 11.62 -3.36 -45.64
N LEU A 23 10.45 -2.85 -45.25
CA LEU A 23 10.29 -1.80 -44.25
C LEU A 23 10.94 -2.17 -42.92
N LYS A 24 10.83 -3.44 -42.46
CA LYS A 24 11.50 -3.94 -41.26
C LYS A 24 13.02 -3.71 -41.26
N HIS A 25 13.66 -3.68 -42.42
CA HIS A 25 15.10 -3.46 -42.55
C HIS A 25 15.43 -1.97 -42.80
N ILE A 26 14.72 -1.29 -43.71
CA ILE A 26 15.04 0.10 -44.10
C ILE A 26 14.52 1.17 -43.13
N SER A 27 13.59 0.83 -42.24
CA SER A 27 13.10 1.71 -41.16
C SER A 27 14.13 1.91 -40.06
N ASN A 28 15.17 1.07 -39.97
CA ASN A 28 16.29 1.32 -39.07
C ASN A 28 17.07 2.55 -39.58
N PRO A 29 17.22 3.64 -38.79
CA PRO A 29 17.97 4.81 -39.21
C PRO A 29 19.45 4.49 -39.49
N ASN A 30 20.00 3.47 -38.82
CA ASN A 30 21.37 3.00 -39.01
C ASN A 30 21.45 1.98 -40.16
N SER A 31 20.90 2.33 -41.33
CA SER A 31 20.96 1.52 -42.56
C SER A 31 21.29 2.36 -43.80
N ILE A 32 21.93 1.76 -44.79
CA ILE A 32 22.16 2.38 -46.11
C ILE A 32 21.24 1.70 -47.12
N ILE A 33 20.41 2.48 -47.80
CA ILE A 33 19.41 1.97 -48.76
C ILE A 33 20.01 1.99 -50.17
N LEU A 34 20.17 0.81 -50.77
CA LEU A 34 20.62 0.65 -52.16
C LEU A 34 19.40 0.54 -53.09
N ALA A 35 18.97 1.67 -53.66
CA ALA A 35 17.81 1.73 -54.56
C ALA A 35 18.22 1.36 -55.99
N VAL A 36 18.14 0.06 -56.30
CA VAL A 36 18.48 -0.49 -57.63
C VAL A 36 17.29 -0.33 -58.59
N THR A 37 17.52 0.31 -59.74
CA THR A 37 16.54 0.48 -60.82
C THR A 37 17.17 0.15 -62.18
N ALA A 38 16.36 -0.22 -63.17
CA ALA A 38 16.83 -0.45 -64.54
C ALA A 38 16.72 0.82 -65.40
N ALA A 39 17.69 1.05 -66.28
CA ALA A 39 17.78 2.24 -67.13
C ALA A 39 16.73 2.27 -68.26
N ASN A 40 16.18 1.12 -68.63
CA ASN A 40 15.14 0.98 -69.65
C ASN A 40 13.71 1.18 -69.09
N THR A 41 13.59 1.53 -67.80
CA THR A 41 12.32 1.90 -67.14
C THR A 41 12.43 3.33 -66.63
N ASP A 42 11.33 4.10 -66.66
CA ASP A 42 11.34 5.47 -66.14
C ASP A 42 11.66 5.49 -64.64
N MET A 43 12.82 6.07 -64.32
CA MET A 43 13.37 6.22 -62.98
C MET A 43 12.39 6.96 -62.04
N ALA A 44 11.57 7.89 -62.56
CA ALA A 44 10.59 8.62 -61.76
C ALA A 44 9.47 7.73 -61.21
N THR A 45 9.22 6.58 -61.86
CA THR A 45 8.23 5.57 -61.46
C THR A 45 8.82 4.39 -60.67
N SER A 46 10.09 4.49 -60.26
CA SER A 46 10.77 3.41 -59.54
C SER A 46 10.17 3.13 -58.16
N GLU A 47 9.58 1.94 -58.00
CA GLU A 47 9.07 1.46 -56.71
C GLU A 47 10.18 1.37 -55.64
N ALA A 48 11.43 1.09 -56.03
CA ALA A 48 12.57 1.08 -55.11
C ALA A 48 12.86 2.47 -54.52
N LEU A 49 12.77 3.53 -55.34
CA LEU A 49 12.93 4.91 -54.86
C LEU A 49 11.70 5.41 -54.09
N LYS A 50 10.50 4.96 -54.46
CA LYS A 50 9.24 5.27 -53.77
C LYS A 50 9.24 4.70 -52.35
N VAL A 51 9.56 3.41 -52.18
CA VAL A 51 9.67 2.76 -50.86
C VAL A 51 10.84 3.34 -50.04
N ALA A 52 11.96 3.72 -50.68
CA ALA A 52 13.04 4.43 -49.98
C ALA A 52 12.58 5.80 -49.46
N ARG A 53 11.82 6.58 -50.25
CA ARG A 53 11.29 7.90 -49.83
C ARG A 53 10.29 7.85 -48.69
N GLU A 54 9.59 6.73 -48.49
CA GLU A 54 8.70 6.54 -47.33
C GLU A 54 9.46 6.57 -45.99
N VAL A 55 10.75 6.16 -45.99
CA VAL A 55 11.61 6.12 -44.78
C VAL A 55 12.80 7.09 -44.81
N ASP A 56 13.13 7.67 -45.97
CA ASP A 56 14.22 8.62 -46.22
C ASP A 56 13.79 9.68 -47.26
N PRO A 57 12.84 10.58 -46.92
CA PRO A 57 12.29 11.54 -47.89
C PRO A 57 13.34 12.53 -48.43
N ASP A 58 14.37 12.82 -47.64
CA ASP A 58 15.50 13.68 -48.01
C ASP A 58 16.59 12.96 -48.84
N GLY A 59 16.52 11.62 -48.96
CA GLY A 59 17.52 10.79 -49.63
C GLY A 59 18.92 10.88 -49.00
N ARG A 60 19.02 11.00 -47.67
CA ARG A 60 20.30 11.17 -46.93
C ARG A 60 21.10 9.88 -46.85
N ARG A 61 20.42 8.74 -46.68
CA ARG A 61 21.02 7.40 -46.53
C ARG A 61 20.71 6.47 -47.70
N THR A 62 20.07 7.00 -48.74
CA THR A 62 19.73 6.29 -49.97
C THR A 62 20.77 6.56 -51.07
N LEU A 63 21.25 5.51 -51.73
CA LEU A 63 22.11 5.55 -52.91
C LEU A 63 21.36 4.89 -54.09
N ALA A 64 21.20 5.61 -55.20
CA ALA A 64 20.53 5.07 -56.38
C ALA A 64 21.54 4.38 -57.31
N VAL A 65 21.21 3.17 -57.76
CA VAL A 65 22.03 2.39 -58.69
C VAL A 65 21.23 2.10 -59.96
N VAL A 66 21.75 2.59 -61.08
CA VAL A 66 21.13 2.48 -62.40
C VAL A 66 21.78 1.33 -63.16
N THR A 67 21.03 0.25 -63.35
CA THR A 67 21.50 -0.98 -64.04
C THR A 67 20.99 -1.04 -65.48
N LYS A 68 21.54 -1.94 -66.30
CA LYS A 68 21.08 -2.20 -67.68
C LYS A 68 21.17 -0.97 -68.63
N LEU A 69 22.18 -0.11 -68.44
CA LEU A 69 22.44 1.05 -69.32
C LEU A 69 22.67 0.68 -70.79
N ASP A 70 23.10 -0.56 -71.03
CA ASP A 70 23.29 -1.20 -72.33
C ASP A 70 21.98 -1.52 -73.07
N LEU A 71 20.86 -1.65 -72.35
CA LEU A 71 19.54 -1.98 -72.89
C LEU A 71 18.61 -0.75 -73.04
N MET A 72 19.17 0.46 -73.10
CA MET A 72 18.41 1.68 -73.38
C MET A 72 18.10 1.82 -74.87
N ASP A 73 16.93 2.38 -75.19
CA ASP A 73 16.49 2.57 -76.58
C ASP A 73 17.44 3.47 -77.38
N ALA A 74 17.71 3.08 -78.63
CA ALA A 74 18.62 3.80 -79.52
C ALA A 74 18.09 5.21 -79.82
N GLY A 75 18.81 6.22 -79.34
CA GLY A 75 18.40 7.64 -79.39
C GLY A 75 18.15 8.26 -78.02
N THR A 76 17.99 7.44 -76.97
CA THR A 76 17.90 7.89 -75.58
C THR A 76 19.26 7.83 -74.86
N ASP A 77 19.37 8.58 -73.76
CA ASP A 77 20.47 8.44 -72.80
C ASP A 77 20.00 8.74 -71.36
N ALA A 78 20.73 8.21 -70.36
CA ALA A 78 20.47 8.46 -68.95
C ALA A 78 21.35 9.59 -68.37
N MET A 79 21.86 10.53 -69.18
CA MET A 79 22.81 11.56 -68.74
C MET A 79 22.19 12.47 -67.67
N ASP A 80 20.97 12.95 -67.89
CA ASP A 80 20.25 13.81 -66.92
C ASP A 80 19.91 13.07 -65.62
N VAL A 81 19.67 11.75 -65.70
CA VAL A 81 19.44 10.90 -64.54
C VAL A 81 20.73 10.70 -63.75
N LEU A 82 21.83 10.33 -64.41
CA LEU A 82 23.14 10.11 -63.78
C LEU A 82 23.77 11.40 -63.23
N MET A 83 23.44 12.57 -63.79
CA MET A 83 23.79 13.89 -63.24
C MET A 83 22.88 14.33 -62.08
N GLY A 84 21.83 13.57 -61.75
CA GLY A 84 20.91 13.89 -60.64
C GLY A 84 19.95 15.05 -60.92
N ARG A 85 19.72 15.40 -62.19
CA ARG A 85 18.79 16.48 -62.58
C ARG A 85 17.33 16.06 -62.47
N VAL A 86 17.03 14.78 -62.77
CA VAL A 86 15.67 14.23 -62.73
C VAL A 86 15.26 13.84 -61.31
N ILE A 87 16.17 13.22 -60.55
CA ILE A 87 15.93 12.79 -59.17
C ILE A 87 17.11 13.20 -58.28
N PRO A 88 16.91 14.12 -57.32
CA PRO A 88 17.95 14.46 -56.35
C PRO A 88 18.07 13.36 -55.29
N VAL A 89 19.28 12.80 -55.16
CA VAL A 89 19.66 11.82 -54.11
C VAL A 89 20.98 12.28 -53.51
N LYS A 90 21.10 12.38 -52.17
CA LYS A 90 22.27 13.02 -51.55
C LYS A 90 23.56 12.21 -51.68
N LEU A 91 23.45 10.87 -51.72
CA LEU A 91 24.60 9.99 -51.94
C LEU A 91 24.98 9.85 -53.44
N GLY A 92 24.17 10.43 -54.34
CA GLY A 92 24.36 10.39 -55.78
C GLY A 92 23.67 9.24 -56.49
N LEU A 93 23.91 9.14 -57.80
CA LEU A 93 23.46 8.05 -58.67
C LEU A 93 24.67 7.43 -59.36
N ILE A 94 24.72 6.11 -59.43
CA ILE A 94 25.83 5.37 -60.06
C ILE A 94 25.29 4.38 -61.08
N GLY A 95 25.75 4.52 -62.32
CA GLY A 95 25.45 3.64 -63.44
C GLY A 95 26.33 2.39 -63.46
N VAL A 96 25.75 1.22 -63.72
CA VAL A 96 26.44 -0.08 -63.76
C VAL A 96 25.98 -0.89 -64.98
N VAL A 97 26.92 -1.54 -65.67
CA VAL A 97 26.63 -2.52 -66.73
C VAL A 97 26.96 -3.91 -66.20
N ASN A 98 26.00 -4.83 -66.28
CA ASN A 98 26.12 -6.18 -65.74
C ASN A 98 26.08 -7.22 -66.87
N ARG A 99 26.41 -8.47 -66.54
CA ARG A 99 26.29 -9.60 -67.48
C ARG A 99 24.83 -9.79 -67.90
N SER A 100 24.58 -9.90 -69.21
CA SER A 100 23.28 -10.29 -69.76
C SER A 100 22.99 -11.78 -69.50
N GLN A 101 21.75 -12.22 -69.74
CA GLN A 101 21.41 -13.65 -69.64
C GLN A 101 22.25 -14.53 -70.59
N LEU A 102 22.61 -14.01 -71.77
CA LEU A 102 23.49 -14.71 -72.71
C LEU A 102 24.94 -14.78 -72.18
N ASP A 103 25.46 -13.72 -71.58
CA ASP A 103 26.79 -13.72 -70.93
C ASP A 103 26.86 -14.70 -69.76
N ILE A 104 25.77 -14.86 -69.00
CA ILE A 104 25.64 -15.83 -67.91
C ILE A 104 25.65 -17.25 -68.46
N ASN A 105 24.85 -17.54 -69.49
CA ASN A 105 24.81 -18.84 -70.15
C ASN A 105 26.18 -19.21 -70.75
N ASN A 106 26.89 -18.23 -71.32
CA ASN A 106 28.24 -18.36 -71.87
C ASN A 106 29.36 -18.31 -70.79
N LYS A 107 29.02 -18.25 -69.50
CA LYS A 107 29.96 -18.23 -68.35
C LYS A 107 31.04 -17.14 -68.42
N LYS A 108 30.71 -15.96 -68.95
CA LYS A 108 31.62 -14.82 -69.07
C LYS A 108 32.24 -14.42 -67.73
N SER A 109 33.55 -14.20 -67.72
CA SER A 109 34.28 -13.87 -66.49
C SER A 109 33.95 -12.45 -66.00
N VAL A 110 34.18 -12.21 -64.71
CA VAL A 110 34.01 -10.87 -64.11
C VAL A 110 35.03 -9.87 -64.67
N ALA A 111 36.24 -10.33 -65.00
CA ALA A 111 37.25 -9.49 -65.63
C ALA A 111 36.82 -9.02 -67.02
N ASP A 112 36.19 -9.88 -67.81
CA ASP A 112 35.64 -9.54 -69.13
C ASP A 112 34.46 -8.57 -69.01
N ALA A 113 33.52 -8.85 -68.09
CA ALA A 113 32.40 -7.95 -67.84
C ALA A 113 32.84 -6.54 -67.43
N ILE A 114 33.90 -6.41 -66.61
CA ILE A 114 34.48 -5.11 -66.24
C ILE A 114 35.18 -4.41 -67.42
N ARG A 115 35.83 -5.16 -68.32
CA ARG A 115 36.42 -4.59 -69.54
C ARG A 115 35.34 -4.03 -70.47
N ASP A 116 34.26 -4.78 -70.65
CA ASP A 116 33.15 -4.38 -71.51
C ASP A 116 32.33 -3.22 -70.90
N GLU A 117 32.09 -3.23 -69.58
CA GLU A 117 31.50 -2.10 -68.85
C GLU A 117 32.33 -0.82 -69.06
N HIS A 118 33.65 -0.90 -68.89
CA HIS A 118 34.52 0.26 -69.08
C HIS A 118 34.53 0.74 -70.55
N ALA A 119 34.59 -0.19 -71.52
CA ALA A 119 34.55 0.16 -72.95
C ALA A 119 33.20 0.80 -73.34
N PHE A 120 32.09 0.29 -72.83
CA PHE A 120 30.76 0.87 -73.02
C PHE A 120 30.64 2.27 -72.42
N LEU A 121 31.04 2.44 -71.15
CA LEU A 121 30.96 3.72 -70.44
C LEU A 121 31.86 4.77 -71.10
N GLN A 122 33.07 4.43 -71.52
CA GLN A 122 33.96 5.35 -72.25
C GLN A 122 33.39 5.75 -73.62
N LYS A 123 32.65 4.87 -74.30
CA LYS A 123 32.05 5.15 -75.62
C LYS A 123 30.75 5.95 -75.54
N LYS A 124 29.86 5.64 -74.59
CA LYS A 124 28.51 6.23 -74.47
C LYS A 124 28.45 7.41 -73.48
N TYR A 125 29.28 7.41 -72.43
CA TYR A 125 29.29 8.41 -71.36
C TYR A 125 30.72 8.87 -70.96
N PRO A 126 31.53 9.44 -71.87
CA PRO A 126 32.96 9.66 -71.63
C PRO A 126 33.26 10.51 -70.38
N SER A 127 32.48 11.58 -70.16
CA SER A 127 32.64 12.51 -69.03
C SER A 127 32.26 11.90 -67.67
N LEU A 128 31.43 10.85 -67.66
CA LEU A 128 30.97 10.17 -66.45
C LEU A 128 31.61 8.79 -66.25
N ALA A 129 32.40 8.29 -67.20
CA ALA A 129 32.99 6.95 -67.15
C ALA A 129 33.87 6.72 -65.89
N ASN A 130 34.52 7.77 -65.38
CA ASN A 130 35.32 7.72 -64.15
C ASN A 130 34.49 7.79 -62.85
N ARG A 131 33.20 8.11 -62.93
CA ARG A 131 32.24 8.21 -61.80
C ARG A 131 31.12 7.17 -61.87
N ASN A 132 31.21 6.25 -62.83
CA ASN A 132 30.28 5.16 -63.03
C ASN A 132 31.05 3.83 -63.08
N GLY A 133 30.31 2.73 -63.12
CA GLY A 133 30.81 1.37 -63.21
C GLY A 133 31.09 0.72 -61.86
N THR A 134 31.16 -0.60 -61.88
CA THR A 134 31.23 -1.49 -60.71
C THR A 134 32.40 -1.15 -59.78
N LYS A 135 33.56 -0.77 -60.34
CA LYS A 135 34.75 -0.36 -59.56
C LYS A 135 34.55 0.95 -58.79
N TYR A 136 33.83 1.91 -59.37
CA TYR A 136 33.52 3.18 -58.69
C TYR A 136 32.45 2.97 -57.62
N LEU A 137 31.43 2.17 -57.92
CA LEU A 137 30.40 1.77 -56.95
C LEU A 137 31.03 1.10 -55.72
N ALA A 138 31.90 0.10 -55.88
CA ALA A 138 32.55 -0.60 -54.77
C ALA A 138 33.38 0.34 -53.87
N ARG A 139 34.18 1.23 -54.46
CA ARG A 139 34.95 2.24 -53.70
C ARG A 139 34.04 3.22 -52.96
N THR A 140 32.94 3.63 -53.59
CA THR A 140 31.98 4.57 -53.01
C THR A 140 31.20 3.94 -51.87
N LEU A 141 30.73 2.70 -52.02
CA LEU A 141 30.08 1.92 -50.95
C LEU A 141 31.00 1.72 -49.75
N ASN A 142 32.27 1.34 -49.95
CA ASN A 142 33.23 1.21 -48.86
C ASN A 142 33.41 2.54 -48.11
N ARG A 143 33.54 3.67 -48.82
CA ARG A 143 33.67 5.00 -48.20
C ARG A 143 32.41 5.39 -47.42
N LEU A 144 31.23 5.15 -48.00
CA LEU A 144 29.95 5.47 -47.37
C LEU A 144 29.70 4.62 -46.12
N LEU A 145 30.01 3.32 -46.18
CA LEU A 145 29.89 2.40 -45.05
C LEU A 145 30.82 2.83 -43.89
N MET A 146 32.08 3.16 -44.19
CA MET A 146 33.04 3.64 -43.18
C MET A 146 32.63 4.97 -42.55
N HIS A 147 32.08 5.91 -43.34
CA HIS A 147 31.55 7.18 -42.83
C HIS A 147 30.32 6.96 -41.93
N HIS A 148 29.37 6.13 -42.38
CA HIS A 148 28.14 5.81 -41.64
C HIS A 148 28.44 5.10 -40.32
N ILE A 149 29.37 4.13 -40.32
CA ILE A 149 29.86 3.49 -39.08
C ILE A 149 30.43 4.54 -38.14
N ARG A 150 31.31 5.44 -38.63
CA ARG A 150 31.93 6.49 -37.83
C ARG A 150 30.91 7.46 -37.21
N ASP A 151 29.86 7.83 -37.94
CA ASP A 151 28.83 8.75 -37.45
C ASP A 151 27.90 8.09 -36.41
N CYS A 152 27.59 6.80 -36.57
CA CYS A 152 26.73 6.05 -35.64
C CYS A 152 27.47 5.57 -34.37
N LEU A 153 28.79 5.41 -34.39
CA LEU A 153 29.59 4.91 -33.26
C LEU A 153 29.45 5.75 -31.96
N PRO A 154 29.45 7.10 -31.98
CA PRO A 154 29.23 7.92 -30.79
C PRO A 154 27.88 7.65 -30.10
N GLU A 155 26.78 7.55 -30.88
CA GLU A 155 25.44 7.27 -30.36
C GLU A 155 25.33 5.84 -29.84
N LEU A 156 25.92 4.87 -30.54
CA LEU A 156 25.99 3.49 -30.06
C LEU A 156 26.75 3.40 -28.72
N LYS A 157 27.85 4.15 -28.58
CA LYS A 157 28.62 4.21 -27.34
C LYS A 157 27.85 4.85 -26.19
N THR A 158 27.16 5.98 -26.40
CA THR A 158 26.33 6.58 -25.34
C THR A 158 25.20 5.65 -24.92
N ARG A 159 24.53 4.98 -25.88
CA ARG A 159 23.50 3.98 -25.60
C ARG A 159 24.04 2.80 -24.78
N ILE A 160 25.20 2.24 -25.13
CA ILE A 160 25.84 1.15 -24.36
C ILE A 160 26.19 1.61 -22.94
N ASN A 161 26.75 2.81 -22.77
CA ASN A 161 27.06 3.35 -21.45
C ASN A 161 25.80 3.55 -20.58
N VAL A 162 24.70 4.06 -21.15
CA VAL A 162 23.43 4.22 -20.44
C VAL A 162 22.86 2.86 -20.03
N LEU A 163 22.84 1.87 -20.93
CA LEU A 163 22.37 0.52 -20.63
C LEU A 163 23.26 -0.15 -19.57
N ALA A 164 24.58 0.00 -19.65
CA ALA A 164 25.51 -0.55 -18.66
C ALA A 164 25.28 0.06 -17.27
N ALA A 165 25.07 1.37 -17.17
CA ALA A 165 24.72 2.03 -15.91
C ALA A 165 23.37 1.56 -15.35
N GLN A 166 22.36 1.33 -16.21
CA GLN A 166 21.07 0.77 -15.82
C GLN A 166 21.20 -0.66 -15.27
N TYR A 167 21.89 -1.56 -15.98
CA TYR A 167 22.13 -2.94 -15.51
C TYR A 167 23.00 -2.98 -14.25
N GLN A 168 23.98 -2.08 -14.11
CA GLN A 168 24.77 -1.94 -12.89
C GLN A 168 23.88 -1.55 -11.69
N SER A 169 22.98 -0.59 -11.86
CA SER A 169 22.01 -0.19 -10.82
C SER A 169 21.03 -1.32 -10.46
N LEU A 170 20.62 -2.11 -11.45
CA LEU A 170 19.70 -3.25 -11.27
C LEU A 170 20.39 -4.41 -10.52
N LEU A 171 21.67 -4.68 -10.81
CA LEU A 171 22.49 -5.62 -10.05
C LEU A 171 22.64 -5.17 -8.60
N SER A 172 22.92 -3.88 -8.37
CA SER A 172 22.97 -3.32 -7.01
C SER A 172 21.64 -3.47 -6.25
N SER A 173 20.48 -3.40 -6.91
CA SER A 173 19.19 -3.65 -6.25
C SER A 173 18.92 -5.13 -5.92
N TYR A 174 19.54 -6.07 -6.63
CA TYR A 174 19.47 -7.50 -6.31
C TYR A 174 20.50 -7.95 -5.26
N GLY A 175 21.48 -7.09 -4.96
CA GLY A 175 22.51 -7.31 -3.95
C GLY A 175 23.63 -8.25 -4.39
N GLU A 176 24.73 -8.18 -3.64
CA GLU A 176 25.97 -8.90 -3.88
C GLU A 176 25.89 -10.37 -3.45
N PRO A 177 26.59 -11.32 -4.10
CA PRO A 177 26.64 -12.71 -3.65
C PRO A 177 27.09 -12.81 -2.19
N VAL A 178 26.51 -13.75 -1.43
CA VAL A 178 26.85 -13.92 -0.01
C VAL A 178 28.20 -14.62 0.11
N GLU A 179 29.26 -13.85 0.36
CA GLU A 179 30.58 -14.40 0.71
C GLU A 179 30.58 -14.89 2.17
N ASP A 180 30.29 -14.00 3.14
CA ASP A 180 30.19 -14.32 4.56
C ASP A 180 28.72 -14.48 5.01
N GLN A 181 28.23 -15.73 5.01
CA GLN A 181 26.88 -16.08 5.46
C GLN A 181 26.55 -15.59 6.89
N SER A 182 27.49 -15.76 7.82
CA SER A 182 27.33 -15.37 9.22
C SER A 182 27.20 -13.85 9.38
N ALA A 183 28.06 -13.08 8.73
CA ALA A 183 28.03 -11.62 8.77
C ALA A 183 26.77 -11.07 8.10
N THR A 184 26.41 -11.61 6.93
CA THR A 184 25.19 -11.22 6.19
C THR A 184 23.93 -11.46 7.01
N LEU A 185 23.80 -12.64 7.65
CA LEU A 185 22.65 -12.92 8.51
C LEU A 185 22.53 -11.94 9.68
N LEU A 186 23.64 -11.65 10.37
CA LEU A 186 23.65 -10.70 11.48
C LEU A 186 23.31 -9.28 11.03
N GLN A 187 23.78 -8.84 9.85
CA GLN A 187 23.42 -7.56 9.26
C GLN A 187 21.91 -7.49 8.94
N LEU A 188 21.34 -8.53 8.31
CA LEU A 188 19.90 -8.58 7.98
C LEU A 188 19.02 -8.58 9.24
N ILE A 189 19.36 -9.39 10.25
CA ILE A 189 18.66 -9.41 11.55
C ILE A 189 18.74 -8.04 12.23
N THR A 190 19.93 -7.43 12.25
CA THR A 190 20.13 -6.12 12.90
C THR A 190 19.37 -5.02 12.17
N LYS A 191 19.42 -4.95 10.83
CA LYS A 191 18.62 -4.04 10.00
C LYS A 191 17.13 -4.20 10.30
N PHE A 192 16.61 -5.43 10.28
CA PHE A 192 15.21 -5.70 10.54
C PHE A 192 14.79 -5.26 11.96
N ALA A 193 15.56 -5.65 12.99
CA ALA A 193 15.26 -5.29 14.37
C ALA A 193 15.29 -3.76 14.58
N THR A 194 16.26 -3.05 13.98
CA THR A 194 16.33 -1.59 14.01
C THR A 194 15.12 -0.94 13.35
N GLU A 195 14.75 -1.33 12.13
CA GLU A 195 13.60 -0.71 11.44
C GLU A 195 12.25 -1.06 12.12
N TYR A 196 12.10 -2.26 12.69
CA TYR A 196 10.94 -2.63 13.51
C TYR A 196 10.82 -1.71 14.74
N CYS A 197 11.92 -1.53 15.49
CA CYS A 197 11.95 -0.62 16.64
C CYS A 197 11.69 0.84 16.24
N ASN A 198 12.27 1.32 15.13
CA ASN A 198 12.03 2.67 14.60
C ASN A 198 10.55 2.88 14.20
N THR A 199 9.88 1.83 13.70
CA THR A 199 8.46 1.90 13.34
C THR A 199 7.55 1.99 14.58
N ILE A 200 7.96 1.39 15.70
CA ILE A 200 7.30 1.58 17.00
C ILE A 200 7.53 3.00 17.54
N GLU A 201 8.71 3.57 17.34
CA GLU A 201 9.03 4.94 17.80
C GLU A 201 8.46 6.04 16.90
N GLY A 202 8.08 5.72 15.65
CA GLY A 202 7.71 6.71 14.64
C GLY A 202 8.91 7.41 13.98
N THR A 203 10.10 6.82 14.08
CA THR A 203 11.39 7.32 13.56
C THR A 203 11.86 6.58 12.30
N ALA A 204 11.02 5.69 11.74
CA ALA A 204 11.31 4.91 10.54
C ALA A 204 11.56 5.81 9.31
N LYS A 205 12.43 5.36 8.39
CA LYS A 205 12.79 6.11 7.17
C LYS A 205 11.64 6.21 6.16
N TYR A 206 10.74 5.24 6.18
CA TYR A 206 9.59 5.13 5.28
C TYR A 206 8.32 5.26 6.11
N ILE A 207 7.85 6.49 6.28
CA ILE A 207 6.58 6.77 6.96
C ILE A 207 5.49 6.77 5.89
N GLU A 208 4.60 5.79 5.95
CA GLU A 208 3.43 5.71 5.08
C GLU A 208 2.41 6.79 5.45
N THR A 209 1.95 7.54 4.45
CA THR A 209 1.03 8.69 4.63
C THR A 209 -0.44 8.32 4.43
N ALA A 210 -0.74 7.07 4.07
CA ALA A 210 -2.09 6.60 3.74
C ALA A 210 -2.87 6.08 4.95
N GLU A 211 -2.21 5.35 5.85
CA GLU A 211 -2.82 4.75 7.05
C GLU A 211 -1.99 5.03 8.30
N LEU A 212 -2.65 5.15 9.45
CA LEU A 212 -2.00 5.32 10.75
C LEU A 212 -1.50 3.95 11.26
N CYS A 213 -0.19 3.72 11.23
CA CYS A 213 0.46 2.50 11.71
C CYS A 213 1.45 2.75 12.86
N GLY A 214 1.91 1.68 13.51
CA GLY A 214 3.05 1.72 14.43
C GLY A 214 2.79 2.49 15.73
N GLY A 215 3.78 3.24 16.19
CA GLY A 215 3.70 3.98 17.47
C GLY A 215 2.50 4.91 17.58
N ALA A 216 2.20 5.67 16.52
CA ALA A 216 1.08 6.59 16.50
C ALA A 216 -0.28 5.86 16.53
N ARG A 217 -0.35 4.66 15.92
CA ARG A 217 -1.53 3.79 15.98
C ARG A 217 -1.75 3.18 17.37
N ILE A 218 -0.68 2.76 18.04
CA ILE A 218 -0.72 2.30 19.44
C ILE A 218 -1.22 3.45 20.35
N CYS A 219 -0.74 4.68 20.15
CA CYS A 219 -1.23 5.86 20.87
C CYS A 219 -2.73 6.12 20.64
N TYR A 220 -3.21 5.99 19.39
CA TYR A 220 -4.63 6.07 19.06
C TYR A 220 -5.47 4.97 19.74
N ILE A 221 -4.96 3.73 19.83
CA ILE A 221 -5.63 2.65 20.54
C ILE A 221 -5.81 3.00 22.03
N PHE A 222 -4.78 3.53 22.70
CA PHE A 222 -4.89 3.89 24.11
C PHE A 222 -5.86 5.04 24.40
N HIS A 223 -5.85 6.10 23.59
CA HIS A 223 -6.65 7.30 23.87
C HIS A 223 -8.03 7.27 23.19
N GLU A 224 -8.04 7.14 21.86
CA GLU A 224 -9.26 7.28 21.05
C GLU A 224 -10.11 6.01 21.03
N THR A 225 -9.51 4.84 21.20
CA THR A 225 -10.28 3.58 21.27
C THR A 225 -10.58 3.18 22.71
N PHE A 226 -9.55 2.93 23.52
CA PHE A 226 -9.69 2.45 24.90
C PHE A 226 -10.27 3.53 25.83
N GLY A 227 -9.74 4.77 25.80
CA GLY A 227 -10.27 5.89 26.58
C GLY A 227 -11.77 6.12 26.33
N ARG A 228 -12.18 6.29 25.07
CA ARG A 228 -13.61 6.42 24.70
C ARG A 228 -14.46 5.21 25.10
N THR A 229 -13.90 3.99 24.99
CA THR A 229 -14.60 2.77 25.41
C THR A 229 -14.86 2.78 26.92
N LEU A 230 -13.86 3.11 27.74
CA LEU A 230 -14.03 3.27 29.18
C LEU A 230 -15.02 4.39 29.51
N GLU A 231 -14.94 5.54 28.83
CA GLU A 231 -15.87 6.66 29.02
C GLU A 231 -17.34 6.27 28.80
N SER A 232 -17.59 5.38 27.83
CA SER A 232 -18.93 4.82 27.54
C SER A 232 -19.44 3.82 28.59
N VAL A 233 -18.58 3.30 29.47
CA VAL A 233 -19.02 2.43 30.58
C VAL A 233 -19.70 3.30 31.65
N ASP A 234 -21.03 3.25 31.67
CA ASP A 234 -21.86 3.95 32.65
C ASP A 234 -21.56 3.47 34.09
N PRO A 235 -21.19 4.37 35.04
CA PRO A 235 -21.00 4.06 36.45
C PRO A 235 -22.21 3.42 37.15
N LEU A 236 -23.44 3.71 36.70
CA LEU A 236 -24.67 3.15 37.25
C LEU A 236 -25.30 2.09 36.34
N GLY A 237 -24.59 1.68 35.28
CA GLY A 237 -25.07 0.74 34.29
C GLY A 237 -25.46 -0.60 34.91
N GLY A 238 -26.74 -0.97 34.76
CA GLY A 238 -27.28 -2.22 35.32
C GLY A 238 -27.48 -2.20 36.85
N LEU A 239 -27.60 -1.02 37.46
CA LEU A 239 -28.10 -0.83 38.82
C LEU A 239 -29.38 0.01 38.78
N SER A 240 -30.52 -0.61 39.05
CA SER A 240 -31.73 0.15 39.38
C SER A 240 -31.71 0.55 40.86
N THR A 241 -32.41 1.63 41.21
CA THR A 241 -32.63 2.04 42.61
C THR A 241 -33.29 0.91 43.43
N ILE A 242 -34.01 -0.02 42.79
CA ILE A 242 -34.58 -1.22 43.44
C ILE A 242 -33.49 -2.25 43.77
N ASP A 243 -32.51 -2.46 42.89
CA ASP A 243 -31.35 -3.33 43.15
C ASP A 243 -30.49 -2.77 44.30
N ILE A 244 -30.30 -1.45 44.32
CA ILE A 244 -29.58 -0.75 45.38
C ILE A 244 -30.31 -0.89 46.71
N LEU A 245 -31.62 -0.64 46.76
CA LEU A 245 -32.42 -0.89 47.97
C LEU A 245 -32.38 -2.34 48.43
N THR A 246 -32.37 -3.29 47.48
CA THR A 246 -32.26 -4.72 47.77
C THR A 246 -30.88 -5.05 48.36
N ALA A 247 -29.80 -4.46 47.84
CA ALA A 247 -28.46 -4.58 48.41
C ALA A 247 -28.36 -3.97 49.81
N ILE A 248 -28.95 -2.79 50.07
CA ILE A 248 -29.03 -2.16 51.40
C ILE A 248 -29.72 -3.10 52.40
N ARG A 249 -30.89 -3.63 52.03
CA ARG A 249 -31.67 -4.54 52.88
C ARG A 249 -30.95 -5.85 53.14
N ASN A 250 -30.33 -6.45 52.12
CA ASN A 250 -29.56 -7.69 52.25
C ASN A 250 -28.30 -7.50 53.10
N ALA A 251 -27.58 -6.37 52.95
CA ALA A 251 -26.42 -6.03 53.78
C ALA A 251 -26.80 -5.69 55.24
N THR A 252 -28.01 -5.17 55.46
CA THR A 252 -28.60 -4.93 56.79
C THR A 252 -28.96 -6.26 57.49
N GLY A 253 -29.39 -7.26 56.72
CA GLY A 253 -29.69 -8.60 57.23
C GLY A 253 -30.94 -8.63 58.13
N PRO A 254 -30.97 -9.49 59.17
CA PRO A 254 -32.19 -9.76 59.94
C PRO A 254 -32.54 -8.71 61.02
N ARG A 255 -31.77 -7.61 61.14
CA ARG A 255 -31.96 -6.59 62.18
C ARG A 255 -32.33 -5.24 61.54
N PRO A 256 -33.18 -4.41 62.17
CA PRO A 256 -33.38 -3.03 61.69
C PRO A 256 -32.10 -2.22 61.86
N SER A 257 -31.69 -1.48 60.81
CA SER A 257 -30.54 -0.56 60.88
C SER A 257 -30.96 0.89 61.10
N LEU A 258 -30.12 1.64 61.81
CA LEU A 258 -30.23 3.09 61.97
C LEU A 258 -29.51 3.86 60.86
N PHE A 259 -28.55 3.24 60.18
CA PHE A 259 -27.72 3.84 59.14
C PHE A 259 -27.60 2.91 57.92
N VAL A 260 -27.22 3.47 56.77
CA VAL A 260 -26.98 2.70 55.55
C VAL A 260 -25.68 1.89 55.71
N PRO A 261 -25.67 0.55 55.51
CA PRO A 261 -24.45 -0.24 55.69
C PRO A 261 -23.44 0.01 54.55
N GLU A 262 -22.20 0.37 54.89
CA GLU A 262 -21.09 0.60 53.94
C GLU A 262 -20.88 -0.59 52.99
N VAL A 263 -21.05 -1.81 53.49
CA VAL A 263 -20.98 -3.07 52.73
C VAL A 263 -21.87 -3.07 51.48
N SER A 264 -23.03 -2.40 51.52
CA SER A 264 -23.91 -2.29 50.35
C SER A 264 -23.29 -1.45 49.22
N PHE A 265 -22.60 -0.36 49.57
CA PHE A 265 -21.80 0.42 48.61
C PHE A 265 -20.61 -0.39 48.09
N GLU A 266 -19.85 -1.07 48.97
CA GLU A 266 -18.67 -1.85 48.56
C GLU A 266 -19.02 -2.94 47.54
N LEU A 267 -20.07 -3.73 47.79
CA LEU A 267 -20.50 -4.81 46.90
C LEU A 267 -20.92 -4.29 45.53
N LEU A 268 -21.63 -3.16 45.49
CA LEU A 268 -22.11 -2.56 44.25
C LEU A 268 -20.97 -1.91 43.46
N VAL A 269 -20.03 -1.21 44.11
CA VAL A 269 -18.82 -0.69 43.47
C VAL A 269 -17.98 -1.82 42.88
N LYS A 270 -17.73 -2.90 43.63
CA LYS A 270 -16.96 -4.05 43.12
C LYS A 270 -17.62 -4.69 41.89
N LYS A 271 -18.96 -4.80 41.88
CA LYS A 271 -19.71 -5.25 40.70
C LYS A 271 -19.50 -4.33 39.49
N GLN A 272 -19.42 -3.02 39.69
CA GLN A 272 -19.19 -2.04 38.61
C GLN A 272 -17.74 -2.04 38.13
N VAL A 273 -16.77 -1.94 39.04
CA VAL A 273 -15.32 -1.93 38.70
C VAL A 273 -14.93 -3.17 37.90
N LYS A 274 -15.49 -4.34 38.20
CA LYS A 274 -15.22 -5.57 37.43
C LYS A 274 -15.59 -5.46 35.94
N ARG A 275 -16.54 -4.59 35.55
CA ARG A 275 -16.90 -4.35 34.13
C ARG A 275 -15.79 -3.66 33.34
N LEU A 276 -14.78 -3.09 34.00
CA LEU A 276 -13.62 -2.45 33.37
C LEU A 276 -12.56 -3.47 32.90
N GLU A 277 -12.66 -4.73 33.32
CA GLU A 277 -11.73 -5.81 32.97
C GLU A 277 -11.76 -6.17 31.48
N GLU A 278 -12.96 -6.42 30.94
CA GLU A 278 -13.18 -6.80 29.53
C GLU A 278 -12.64 -5.76 28.52
N PRO A 279 -12.98 -4.45 28.58
CA PRO A 279 -12.42 -3.46 27.66
C PRO A 279 -10.90 -3.27 27.85
N SER A 280 -10.37 -3.55 29.05
CA SER A 280 -8.94 -3.48 29.33
C SER A 280 -8.17 -4.63 28.68
N LEU A 281 -8.69 -5.87 28.74
CA LEU A 281 -8.16 -7.01 28.01
C LEU A 281 -8.26 -6.82 26.49
N ARG A 282 -9.39 -6.30 25.99
CA ARG A 282 -9.53 -5.99 24.55
C ARG A 282 -8.53 -4.93 24.07
N CYS A 283 -8.13 -3.98 24.93
CA CYS A 283 -7.05 -3.05 24.60
C CYS A 283 -5.69 -3.76 24.41
N VAL A 284 -5.38 -4.79 25.21
CA VAL A 284 -4.14 -5.58 25.03
C VAL A 284 -4.16 -6.32 23.68
N GLU A 285 -5.29 -6.93 23.34
CA GLU A 285 -5.48 -7.63 22.06
C GLU A 285 -5.28 -6.70 20.86
N LEU A 286 -5.88 -5.50 20.88
CA LEU A 286 -5.74 -4.52 19.79
C LEU A 286 -4.29 -4.04 19.61
N VAL A 287 -3.54 -3.87 20.70
CA VAL A 287 -2.10 -3.52 20.62
C VAL A 287 -1.27 -4.71 20.14
N HIS A 288 -1.60 -5.94 20.53
CA HIS A 288 -0.97 -7.15 20.00
C HIS A 288 -1.22 -7.30 18.48
N GLU A 289 -2.46 -7.11 18.01
CA GLU A 289 -2.78 -7.07 16.57
C GLU A 289 -1.94 -6.01 15.84
N GLU A 290 -1.82 -4.80 16.40
CA GLU A 290 -1.01 -3.73 15.79
C GLU A 290 0.47 -4.07 15.75
N MET A 291 1.02 -4.66 16.82
CA MET A 291 2.40 -5.15 16.83
C MET A 291 2.66 -6.18 15.73
N GLN A 292 1.68 -7.03 15.41
CA GLN A 292 1.77 -7.96 14.28
C GLN A 292 1.67 -7.25 12.92
N ARG A 293 0.89 -6.17 12.78
CA ARG A 293 0.85 -5.36 11.54
C ARG A 293 2.19 -4.70 11.23
N ILE A 294 2.93 -4.24 12.25
CA ILE A 294 4.28 -3.65 12.05
C ILE A 294 5.21 -4.64 11.34
N ILE A 295 5.13 -5.95 11.64
CA ILE A 295 5.93 -6.98 10.96
C ILE A 295 5.67 -6.96 9.45
N GLN A 296 4.40 -6.82 9.04
CA GLN A 296 3.99 -6.76 7.63
C GLN A 296 4.48 -5.46 6.97
N HIS A 297 4.39 -4.33 7.66
CA HIS A 297 4.89 -3.05 7.17
C HIS A 297 6.41 -3.08 6.93
N CYS A 298 7.20 -3.58 7.89
CA CYS A 298 8.65 -3.78 7.72
C CYS A 298 8.98 -4.78 6.58
N SER A 299 8.09 -5.76 6.34
CA SER A 299 8.21 -6.75 5.26
C SER A 299 7.88 -6.22 3.85
N ASN A 300 7.32 -5.01 3.75
CA ASN A 300 6.99 -4.37 2.48
C ASN A 300 8.06 -3.35 2.04
N TYR A 301 8.59 -2.55 2.98
CA TYR A 301 9.45 -1.40 2.64
C TYR A 301 10.95 -1.65 2.86
N SER A 302 11.35 -2.33 3.94
CA SER A 302 12.76 -2.42 4.36
C SER A 302 13.52 -3.62 3.78
N THR A 303 12.89 -4.40 2.89
CA THR A 303 13.19 -5.83 2.76
C THR A 303 13.31 -6.34 1.33
N GLN A 304 13.70 -5.51 0.34
CA GLN A 304 14.21 -6.05 -0.94
C GLN A 304 15.39 -7.02 -0.72
N GLU A 305 16.27 -6.72 0.23
CA GLU A 305 17.36 -7.61 0.66
C GLU A 305 16.88 -8.90 1.36
N LEU A 306 15.67 -8.91 1.92
CA LEU A 306 15.10 -10.03 2.68
C LEU A 306 14.14 -10.88 1.83
N GLN A 307 13.45 -10.28 0.85
CA GLN A 307 12.72 -10.97 -0.23
C GLN A 307 13.66 -11.83 -1.10
N ARG A 308 14.95 -11.46 -1.17
CA ARG A 308 15.99 -12.31 -1.73
C ARG A 308 16.11 -13.66 -1.00
N PHE A 309 15.81 -13.72 0.29
CA PHE A 309 15.92 -14.91 1.15
C PHE A 309 14.57 -15.29 1.80
N PRO A 310 13.61 -15.86 1.04
CA PRO A 310 12.24 -16.10 1.52
C PRO A 310 12.18 -16.92 2.83
N LYS A 311 13.02 -17.95 2.96
CA LYS A 311 13.09 -18.78 4.18
C LYS A 311 13.54 -17.99 5.41
N LEU A 312 14.52 -17.08 5.26
CA LEU A 312 14.92 -16.19 6.34
C LEU A 312 13.79 -15.21 6.72
N HIS A 313 13.09 -14.67 5.72
CA HIS A 313 11.96 -13.78 5.96
C HIS A 313 10.85 -14.47 6.75
N GLU A 314 10.41 -15.66 6.33
CA GLU A 314 9.42 -16.48 7.06
C GLU A 314 9.87 -16.79 8.49
N ALA A 315 11.13 -17.22 8.67
CA ALA A 315 11.68 -17.54 9.98
C ALA A 315 11.77 -16.32 10.93
N ILE A 316 12.09 -15.13 10.41
CA ILE A 316 12.04 -13.87 11.18
C ILE A 316 10.60 -13.60 11.62
N VAL A 317 9.64 -13.63 10.69
CA VAL A 317 8.21 -13.39 10.97
C VAL A 317 7.68 -14.37 12.02
N GLU A 318 8.05 -15.64 11.94
CA GLU A 318 7.68 -16.67 12.93
C GLU A 318 8.26 -16.36 14.31
N VAL A 319 9.55 -16.03 14.41
CA VAL A 319 10.20 -15.73 15.71
C VAL A 319 9.59 -14.50 16.37
N VAL A 320 9.35 -13.40 15.64
CA VAL A 320 8.70 -12.20 16.21
C VAL A 320 7.26 -12.51 16.63
N THR A 321 6.51 -13.24 15.81
CA THR A 321 5.14 -13.64 16.14
C THR A 321 5.09 -14.56 17.36
N SER A 322 6.05 -15.47 17.50
CA SER A 322 6.20 -16.35 18.67
C SER A 322 6.53 -15.54 19.92
N LEU A 323 7.44 -14.56 19.84
CA LEU A 323 7.76 -13.64 20.94
C LEU A 323 6.54 -12.84 21.40
N LEU A 324 5.77 -12.27 20.47
CA LEU A 324 4.52 -11.55 20.79
C LEU A 324 3.50 -12.47 21.51
N ARG A 325 3.28 -13.68 21.00
CA ARG A 325 2.39 -14.68 21.63
C ARG A 325 2.86 -15.10 23.03
N LYS A 326 4.17 -15.22 23.28
CA LYS A 326 4.73 -15.50 24.62
C LYS A 326 4.44 -14.37 25.62
N ARG A 327 4.41 -13.11 25.16
CA ARG A 327 4.24 -11.92 26.01
C ARG A 327 2.77 -11.54 26.26
N LEU A 328 1.87 -11.86 25.34
CA LEU A 328 0.43 -11.60 25.47
C LEU A 328 -0.19 -12.10 26.80
N PRO A 329 -0.04 -13.38 27.22
CA PRO A 329 -0.68 -13.86 28.46
C PRO A 329 -0.11 -13.20 29.72
N ILE A 330 1.18 -12.85 29.73
CA ILE A 330 1.85 -12.17 30.85
C ILE A 330 1.26 -10.75 31.03
N THR A 331 1.01 -10.05 29.91
CA THR A 331 0.36 -8.73 29.93
C THR A 331 -1.11 -8.83 30.35
N ASN A 332 -1.83 -9.85 29.88
CA ASN A 332 -3.23 -10.10 30.29
C ASN A 332 -3.34 -10.39 31.79
N GLU A 333 -2.44 -11.21 32.35
CA GLU A 333 -2.39 -11.48 33.79
C GLU A 333 -2.10 -10.21 34.59
N MET A 334 -1.17 -9.37 34.15
CA MET A 334 -0.92 -8.06 34.79
C MET A 334 -2.15 -7.14 34.74
N VAL A 335 -2.85 -7.07 33.60
CA VAL A 335 -4.07 -6.24 33.44
C VAL A 335 -5.22 -6.78 34.32
N HIS A 336 -5.39 -8.10 34.39
CA HIS A 336 -6.31 -8.73 35.34
C HIS A 336 -5.97 -8.35 36.79
N ASN A 337 -4.69 -8.44 37.16
CA ASN A 337 -4.21 -8.07 38.50
C ASN A 337 -4.43 -6.59 38.84
N LEU A 338 -4.27 -5.67 37.87
CA LEU A 338 -4.59 -4.25 38.08
C LEU A 338 -6.06 -4.04 38.48
N VAL A 339 -7.00 -4.70 37.80
CA VAL A 339 -8.43 -4.62 38.16
C VAL A 339 -8.70 -5.36 39.48
N ALA A 340 -8.05 -6.49 39.74
CA ALA A 340 -8.18 -7.23 40.99
C ALA A 340 -7.70 -6.42 42.22
N ILE A 341 -6.66 -5.57 42.07
CA ILE A 341 -6.18 -4.66 43.13
C ILE A 341 -7.25 -3.62 43.49
N GLU A 342 -7.90 -3.00 42.50
CA GLU A 342 -9.00 -2.04 42.71
C GLU A 342 -10.25 -2.71 43.34
N LEU A 343 -10.43 -4.02 43.10
CA LEU A 343 -11.48 -4.83 43.74
C LEU A 343 -11.11 -5.29 45.17
N ALA A 344 -9.83 -5.33 45.52
CA ALA A 344 -9.36 -5.81 46.82
C ALA A 344 -9.66 -4.80 47.93
N TYR A 345 -9.30 -3.53 47.72
CA TYR A 345 -9.40 -2.46 48.74
C TYR A 345 -10.06 -1.20 48.19
N ILE A 346 -11.10 -0.72 48.89
CA ILE A 346 -11.81 0.53 48.55
C ILE A 346 -11.32 1.64 49.48
N ASN A 347 -10.64 2.64 48.93
CA ASN A 347 -10.07 3.73 49.72
C ASN A 347 -11.05 4.92 49.82
N THR A 348 -11.93 4.88 50.83
CA THR A 348 -12.85 5.99 51.14
C THR A 348 -12.15 7.27 51.63
N LYS A 349 -10.82 7.27 51.79
CA LYS A 349 -10.00 8.46 52.12
C LYS A 349 -9.23 9.01 50.90
N HIS A 350 -9.56 8.57 49.68
CA HIS A 350 -8.99 9.17 48.47
C HIS A 350 -9.34 10.67 48.39
N PRO A 351 -8.41 11.59 48.07
CA PRO A 351 -8.67 13.04 48.04
C PRO A 351 -9.88 13.40 47.19
N ASP A 352 -9.89 12.99 45.92
CA ASP A 352 -10.98 13.25 44.97
C ASP A 352 -12.34 12.63 45.41
N PHE A 353 -12.34 11.65 46.32
CA PHE A 353 -13.55 11.05 46.88
C PHE A 353 -14.05 11.80 48.12
N ALA A 354 -13.12 12.31 48.95
CA ALA A 354 -13.43 13.14 50.10
C ALA A 354 -14.07 14.47 49.68
N ASP A 355 -13.59 15.09 48.59
CA ASP A 355 -14.17 16.33 48.06
C ASP A 355 -15.61 16.12 47.55
N ALA A 356 -15.87 15.00 46.86
CA ALA A 356 -17.22 14.61 46.46
C ALA A 356 -18.17 14.36 47.66
N CYS A 357 -17.63 13.91 48.80
CA CYS A 357 -18.38 13.79 50.05
C CYS A 357 -18.55 15.14 50.77
N GLY A 358 -17.57 16.05 50.70
CA GLY A 358 -17.63 17.38 51.32
C GLY A 358 -18.68 18.28 50.68
N VAL A 359 -18.77 18.29 49.35
CA VAL A 359 -19.84 18.98 48.60
C VAL A 359 -21.23 18.40 48.92
N MET A 360 -21.31 17.17 49.44
CA MET A 360 -22.57 16.53 49.84
C MET A 360 -23.17 17.16 51.11
N ASN A 361 -22.34 17.63 52.06
CA ASN A 361 -22.81 18.31 53.27
C ASN A 361 -23.26 19.75 52.98
N ASN A 362 -22.51 20.49 52.17
CA ASN A 362 -22.78 21.91 51.92
C ASN A 362 -24.04 22.16 51.08
N ASN A 363 -24.56 21.16 50.35
CA ASN A 363 -25.81 21.29 49.59
C ASN A 363 -27.08 21.00 50.42
N ILE A 364 -26.95 20.72 51.72
CA ILE A 364 -28.08 20.51 52.64
C ILE A 364 -28.37 21.76 53.49
N GLU A 365 -27.40 22.67 53.65
CA GLU A 365 -27.58 23.95 54.34
C GLU A 365 -27.11 25.12 53.46
N THR A 366 -28.00 26.11 53.29
CA THR A 366 -27.81 27.38 52.55
C THR A 366 -27.67 27.28 51.02
N GLY A 367 -28.70 27.76 50.32
CA GLY A 367 -28.57 28.20 48.93
C GLY A 367 -28.14 29.66 48.88
N GLU A 368 -26.83 29.91 48.82
CA GLU A 368 -26.24 31.18 48.40
C GLU A 368 -24.87 30.86 47.74
N GLY A 369 -24.59 31.45 46.58
CA GLY A 369 -23.57 30.93 45.67
C GLY A 369 -22.16 31.49 45.89
N CYS A 370 -21.18 30.82 45.28
CA CYS A 370 -19.93 31.48 44.86
C CYS A 370 -19.40 30.87 43.55
N CYS A 371 -18.72 31.70 42.76
CA CYS A 371 -18.11 31.35 41.47
C CYS A 371 -16.57 31.25 41.58
N SER A 372 -15.95 30.70 40.53
CA SER A 372 -14.49 30.59 40.31
C SER A 372 -13.83 29.48 41.16
N ASP A 373 -13.05 28.54 40.61
CA ASP A 373 -12.04 28.69 39.56
C ASP A 373 -11.97 27.49 38.60
N ASN A 374 -11.85 27.76 37.28
CA ASN A 374 -11.22 26.86 36.29
C ASN A 374 -11.04 27.54 34.91
N LEU A 375 -10.34 28.68 34.87
CA LEU A 375 -10.05 29.42 33.63
C LEU A 375 -8.53 29.44 33.31
N VAL A 376 -7.93 28.27 33.10
CA VAL A 376 -6.57 28.16 32.52
C VAL A 376 -6.45 27.05 31.48
N VAL A 377 -7.14 25.91 31.64
CA VAL A 377 -6.94 24.73 30.76
C VAL A 377 -7.56 24.88 29.36
N TRP A 378 -8.64 25.67 29.21
CA TRP A 378 -9.35 25.83 27.92
C TRP A 378 -8.71 26.83 26.93
N ALA A 379 -7.68 27.58 27.35
CA ALA A 379 -7.04 28.58 26.50
C ALA A 379 -6.18 27.98 25.37
N VAL A 380 -5.66 26.76 25.54
CA VAL A 380 -4.77 26.11 24.55
C VAL A 380 -5.55 25.28 23.51
N LEU A 381 -6.72 24.75 23.88
CA LEU A 381 -7.52 23.90 22.98
C LEU A 381 -8.33 24.68 21.93
N THR A 382 -8.56 25.98 22.16
CA THR A 382 -9.50 26.81 21.37
C THR A 382 -8.84 27.53 20.18
N LEU A 383 -7.60 27.17 19.82
CA LEU A 383 -6.88 27.77 18.67
C LEU A 383 -6.71 26.83 17.45
N TYR A 384 -7.14 25.57 17.53
CA TYR A 384 -6.92 24.57 16.48
C TYR A 384 -8.18 24.09 15.74
N LEU A 385 -9.37 24.62 16.07
CA LEU A 385 -10.65 24.15 15.52
C LEU A 385 -11.55 25.28 14.99
N SER A 386 -10.95 26.23 14.26
CA SER A 386 -11.66 27.36 13.63
C SER A 386 -11.53 27.40 12.09
N LEU A 387 -11.02 26.32 11.49
CA LEU A 387 -11.04 26.09 10.04
C LEU A 387 -11.55 24.67 9.75
N PHE A 388 -12.86 24.49 9.67
CA PHE A 388 -13.54 23.84 8.54
C PHE A 388 -15.07 23.83 8.72
N LEU A 389 -15.78 24.25 7.67
CA LEU A 389 -17.21 24.04 7.38
C LEU A 389 -18.29 24.73 8.23
N CYS A 390 -18.72 25.87 7.69
CA CYS A 390 -20.05 26.46 7.87
C CYS A 390 -21.09 25.73 6.98
N SER A 391 -22.32 25.48 7.45
CA SER A 391 -23.59 25.93 6.80
C SER A 391 -24.87 25.10 7.16
N THR A 392 -25.75 25.70 7.98
CA THR A 392 -27.25 25.74 7.82
C THR A 392 -28.11 24.46 7.99
N PRO A 393 -29.44 24.57 8.21
CA PRO A 393 -30.15 25.37 9.22
C PRO A 393 -31.27 24.56 9.96
N GLN A 394 -32.14 25.22 10.75
CA GLN A 394 -33.05 24.61 11.73
C GLN A 394 -34.56 24.93 11.50
N ALA A 395 -35.45 24.05 12.03
CA ALA A 395 -36.88 24.27 12.37
C ALA A 395 -37.93 24.25 11.22
N PRO A 396 -39.27 24.16 11.48
CA PRO A 396 -39.99 24.04 12.77
C PRO A 396 -41.06 22.90 12.81
N ALA A 397 -41.91 22.89 13.86
CA ALA A 397 -43.02 21.94 14.07
C ALA A 397 -44.42 22.55 13.86
N ALA A 398 -45.42 21.74 13.48
CA ALA A 398 -46.86 22.01 13.65
C ALA A 398 -47.74 20.75 13.39
N GLY A 399 -48.83 20.57 14.16
CA GLY A 399 -50.06 19.87 13.73
C GLY A 399 -51.14 20.94 13.39
N PRO A 400 -52.47 20.69 13.48
CA PRO A 400 -53.21 19.44 13.78
C PRO A 400 -54.47 19.19 12.86
N GLN A 401 -55.22 18.12 13.12
CA GLN A 401 -56.69 17.88 12.86
C GLN A 401 -57.00 16.45 13.42
N GLY A 402 -58.13 16.09 14.05
CA GLY A 402 -59.53 16.53 13.94
C GLY A 402 -60.30 15.54 13.04
N GLU A 403 -61.45 14.92 13.38
CA GLU A 403 -62.41 15.06 14.50
C GLU A 403 -63.43 13.86 14.48
N GLN A 404 -64.46 13.85 15.36
CA GLN A 404 -65.71 13.02 15.37
C GLN A 404 -65.60 11.55 15.86
N ASP A 405 -66.56 10.92 16.59
CA ASP A 405 -67.77 11.34 17.35
C ASP A 405 -68.36 10.11 18.13
N SER A 406 -69.38 10.11 19.02
CA SER A 406 -70.13 11.13 19.79
C SER A 406 -71.00 10.47 20.90
N THR A 407 -71.01 11.00 22.14
CA THR A 407 -72.00 10.77 23.24
C THR A 407 -72.23 9.33 23.80
N GLY A 408 -72.72 9.11 25.03
CA GLY A 408 -73.11 10.02 26.12
C GLY A 408 -73.47 9.25 27.42
N ASN A 409 -73.67 9.95 28.54
CA ASN A 409 -73.90 9.37 29.88
C ASN A 409 -75.19 9.93 30.52
N TRP A 410 -76.11 9.08 31.02
CA TRP A 410 -77.13 9.48 32.03
C TRP A 410 -77.88 8.30 32.72
N ARG A 411 -77.82 8.29 34.07
CA ARG A 411 -78.89 8.04 35.09
C ARG A 411 -79.74 6.74 35.18
N GLY A 412 -79.97 6.33 36.45
CA GLY A 412 -81.09 5.48 36.95
C GLY A 412 -80.57 4.22 37.68
N MET A 413 -80.64 4.00 39.00
CA MET A 413 -81.50 4.41 40.15
C MET A 413 -82.75 3.54 40.39
N LEU A 414 -82.98 3.17 41.67
CA LEU A 414 -83.99 2.23 42.24
C LEU A 414 -83.68 0.72 42.01
N LYS A 415 -83.96 -0.23 42.93
CA LYS A 415 -84.65 -0.27 44.26
C LYS A 415 -84.08 -1.49 45.05
N LYS A 416 -83.59 -1.41 46.29
CA LYS A 416 -84.19 -1.24 47.65
C LYS A 416 -85.01 -2.44 48.20
N GLY A 417 -84.64 -2.89 49.40
CA GLY A 417 -85.33 -3.78 50.35
C GLY A 417 -84.28 -4.32 51.35
N GLU A 418 -84.00 -3.67 52.49
CA GLU A 418 -84.77 -3.62 53.77
C GLU A 418 -84.88 -4.99 54.47
N ASP A 419 -84.75 -5.19 55.79
CA ASP A 419 -84.13 -4.48 56.94
C ASP A 419 -83.98 -5.57 58.06
N ALA A 420 -83.01 -5.57 58.97
CA ALA A 420 -83.10 -5.01 60.35
C ALA A 420 -82.05 -5.72 61.27
N PRO A 421 -81.70 -5.21 62.47
CA PRO A 421 -80.49 -5.63 63.20
C PRO A 421 -80.71 -6.59 64.39
N GLY A 422 -79.65 -7.29 64.81
CA GLY A 422 -79.59 -8.14 66.02
C GLY A 422 -78.16 -8.36 66.51
N SER A 423 -77.96 -8.43 67.83
CA SER A 423 -76.66 -8.29 68.53
C SER A 423 -76.01 -9.61 68.96
N GLY A 424 -74.66 -9.63 69.07
CA GLY A 424 -73.89 -10.68 69.77
C GLY A 424 -72.42 -10.80 69.33
N PRO A 425 -71.43 -10.70 70.23
CA PRO A 425 -70.01 -10.78 69.85
C PRO A 425 -69.50 -12.23 69.79
N GLY A 426 -69.18 -12.71 68.59
CA GLY A 426 -68.49 -13.99 68.37
C GLY A 426 -67.00 -13.81 68.09
N SER A 427 -66.14 -14.49 68.86
CA SER A 427 -64.68 -14.41 68.73
C SER A 427 -64.17 -14.88 67.35
N PRO A 428 -63.03 -14.35 66.85
CA PRO A 428 -62.59 -14.59 65.48
C PRO A 428 -62.14 -16.04 65.28
N LEU A 429 -62.66 -16.68 64.22
CA LEU A 429 -62.07 -17.90 63.69
C LEU A 429 -60.64 -17.60 63.24
N ARG A 430 -59.69 -18.31 63.85
CA ARG A 430 -58.26 -18.11 63.70
C ARG A 430 -57.78 -18.61 62.33
N GLY A 431 -58.01 -17.79 61.30
CA GLY A 431 -57.40 -18.00 59.99
C GLY A 431 -55.89 -18.08 60.12
N VAL A 432 -55.30 -19.19 59.66
CA VAL A 432 -53.84 -19.35 59.63
C VAL A 432 -53.30 -18.41 58.56
N VAL A 433 -52.71 -17.29 58.99
CA VAL A 433 -51.97 -16.40 58.09
C VAL A 433 -50.67 -17.10 57.73
N ASN A 434 -50.64 -17.77 56.58
CA ASN A 434 -49.41 -18.30 55.98
C ASN A 434 -48.52 -17.13 55.55
N LEU A 435 -47.69 -16.65 56.48
CA LEU A 435 -46.85 -15.47 56.36
C LEU A 435 -45.56 -15.71 55.52
N LEU A 436 -45.52 -16.78 54.73
CA LEU A 436 -44.30 -17.26 54.04
C LEU A 436 -44.28 -17.01 52.53
N ASP A 437 -45.44 -16.78 51.89
CA ASP A 437 -45.55 -16.49 50.45
C ASP A 437 -46.49 -15.30 50.20
N VAL A 438 -46.05 -14.11 50.64
CA VAL A 438 -46.59 -12.85 50.12
C VAL A 438 -45.57 -12.30 49.12
N PRO A 439 -45.85 -12.35 47.80
CA PRO A 439 -45.03 -11.64 46.82
C PRO A 439 -45.01 -10.16 47.19
N VAL A 440 -43.83 -9.62 47.48
CA VAL A 440 -43.69 -8.19 47.80
C VAL A 440 -44.18 -7.39 46.60
N PRO A 441 -45.20 -6.51 46.74
CA PRO A 441 -45.75 -5.82 45.58
C PRO A 441 -44.69 -4.98 44.86
N VAL A 442 -44.48 -5.28 43.57
CA VAL A 442 -43.51 -4.60 42.69
C VAL A 442 -43.84 -3.09 42.55
N ALA A 443 -45.04 -2.67 42.92
CA ALA A 443 -45.50 -1.27 42.92
C ALA A 443 -45.53 -0.63 44.34
N ARG A 444 -44.63 -1.00 45.25
CA ARG A 444 -44.45 -0.25 46.51
C ARG A 444 -43.71 1.06 46.25
N LYS A 445 -44.38 2.21 46.43
CA LYS A 445 -43.69 3.52 46.44
C LYS A 445 -42.60 3.50 47.53
N LEU A 446 -41.39 3.91 47.15
CA LEU A 446 -40.24 4.03 48.04
C LEU A 446 -40.55 4.98 49.20
N SER A 447 -40.08 4.66 50.41
CA SER A 447 -40.09 5.63 51.50
C SER A 447 -39.15 6.79 51.18
N SER A 448 -39.49 8.02 51.62
CA SER A 448 -38.60 9.19 51.48
C SER A 448 -37.27 9.06 52.24
N ARG A 449 -37.17 8.07 53.13
CA ARG A 449 -35.90 7.63 53.72
C ARG A 449 -35.14 6.71 52.76
N GLU A 450 -35.76 5.61 52.33
CA GLU A 450 -35.17 4.62 51.42
C GLU A 450 -34.69 5.24 50.12
N GLN A 451 -35.42 6.23 49.58
CA GLN A 451 -35.04 6.95 48.38
C GLN A 451 -33.76 7.78 48.58
N ARG A 452 -33.66 8.53 49.69
CA ARG A 452 -32.42 9.27 50.04
C ARG A 452 -31.25 8.33 50.31
N ASP A 453 -31.49 7.21 50.98
CA ASP A 453 -30.48 6.20 51.27
C ASP A 453 -29.90 5.59 49.97
N CYS A 454 -30.75 5.37 48.95
CA CYS A 454 -30.31 4.95 47.62
C CYS A 454 -29.58 6.06 46.85
N GLU A 455 -30.09 7.30 46.84
CA GLU A 455 -29.44 8.45 46.18
C GLU A 455 -28.03 8.71 46.70
N VAL A 456 -27.79 8.53 48.01
CA VAL A 456 -26.46 8.62 48.61
C VAL A 456 -25.54 7.53 48.05
N ILE A 457 -25.99 6.27 48.01
CA ILE A 457 -25.19 5.17 47.44
C ILE A 457 -24.94 5.36 45.95
N GLU A 458 -25.92 5.77 45.15
CA GLU A 458 -25.76 6.05 43.72
C GLU A 458 -24.66 7.10 43.48
N ARG A 459 -24.62 8.18 44.29
CA ARG A 459 -23.58 9.21 44.21
C ARG A 459 -22.20 8.70 44.65
N LEU A 460 -22.13 7.92 45.73
CA LEU A 460 -20.86 7.33 46.20
C LEU A 460 -20.30 6.33 45.17
N ILE A 461 -21.13 5.43 44.62
CA ILE A 461 -20.75 4.50 43.55
C ILE A 461 -20.19 5.29 42.36
N LYS A 462 -20.93 6.30 41.89
CA LYS A 462 -20.53 7.11 40.74
C LYS A 462 -19.21 7.84 40.98
N SER A 463 -19.02 8.44 42.16
CA SER A 463 -17.77 9.12 42.52
C SER A 463 -16.58 8.17 42.53
N TYR A 464 -16.67 7.06 43.28
CA TYR A 464 -15.56 6.11 43.40
C TYR A 464 -15.23 5.42 42.08
N PHE A 465 -16.26 4.99 41.33
CA PHE A 465 -16.07 4.34 40.03
C PHE A 465 -15.36 5.24 39.02
N LEU A 466 -15.67 6.54 38.98
CA LEU A 466 -15.02 7.48 38.06
C LEU A 466 -13.53 7.68 38.38
N ILE A 467 -13.15 7.65 39.66
CA ILE A 467 -11.75 7.69 40.10
C ILE A 467 -11.03 6.41 39.63
N VAL A 468 -11.57 5.23 39.94
CA VAL A 468 -11.01 3.93 39.52
C VAL A 468 -10.90 3.82 38.00
N ARG A 469 -11.92 4.29 37.26
CA ARG A 469 -11.91 4.31 35.80
C ARG A 469 -10.76 5.15 35.24
N LYS A 470 -10.51 6.32 35.81
CA LYS A 470 -9.37 7.19 35.45
C LYS A 470 -8.03 6.51 35.76
N ASN A 471 -7.90 5.88 36.94
CA ASN A 471 -6.70 5.11 37.31
C ASN A 471 -6.42 3.97 36.31
N ILE A 472 -7.44 3.23 35.89
CA ILE A 472 -7.33 2.14 34.92
C ILE A 472 -7.00 2.66 33.52
N GLN A 473 -7.62 3.77 33.09
CA GLN A 473 -7.34 4.45 31.81
C GLN A 473 -5.86 4.81 31.67
N ASP A 474 -5.20 5.23 32.76
CA ASP A 474 -3.77 5.51 32.80
C ASP A 474 -2.88 4.28 33.02
N SER A 475 -3.34 3.29 33.81
CA SER A 475 -2.49 2.17 34.26
C SER A 475 -2.38 1.04 33.24
N VAL A 476 -3.46 0.75 32.49
CA VAL A 476 -3.46 -0.31 31.47
C VAL A 476 -2.51 0.00 30.31
N PRO A 477 -2.48 1.21 29.71
CA PRO A 477 -1.48 1.58 28.71
C PRO A 477 -0.04 1.45 29.21
N LYS A 478 0.23 1.84 30.47
CA LYS A 478 1.56 1.70 31.09
C LYS A 478 1.97 0.23 31.24
N ALA A 479 1.05 -0.64 31.64
CA ALA A 479 1.30 -2.08 31.73
C ALA A 479 1.55 -2.71 30.34
N VAL A 480 0.75 -2.38 29.33
CA VAL A 480 0.94 -2.87 27.96
C VAL A 480 2.28 -2.38 27.38
N MET A 481 2.61 -1.11 27.55
CA MET A 481 3.90 -0.56 27.12
C MET A 481 5.08 -1.27 27.80
N HIS A 482 5.00 -1.55 29.11
CA HIS A 482 6.08 -2.20 29.84
C HIS A 482 6.22 -3.70 29.52
N PHE A 483 5.13 -4.48 29.65
CA PHE A 483 5.19 -5.94 29.59
C PHE A 483 5.16 -6.52 28.16
N LEU A 484 4.61 -5.78 27.18
CA LEU A 484 4.56 -6.17 25.78
C LEU A 484 5.52 -5.32 24.93
N VAL A 485 5.23 -4.03 24.72
CA VAL A 485 5.88 -3.23 23.67
C VAL A 485 7.39 -3.05 23.92
N ASN A 486 7.77 -2.50 25.08
CA ASN A 486 9.16 -2.24 25.42
C ASN A 486 9.93 -3.56 25.62
N HIS A 487 9.33 -4.55 26.28
CA HIS A 487 9.96 -5.87 26.43
C HIS A 487 10.30 -6.50 25.08
N VAL A 488 9.37 -6.46 24.11
CA VAL A 488 9.62 -6.97 22.75
C VAL A 488 10.70 -6.14 22.08
N LYS A 489 10.63 -4.81 22.12
CA LYS A 489 11.65 -3.90 21.57
C LYS A 489 13.07 -4.23 22.06
N ASP A 490 13.24 -4.44 23.36
CA ASP A 490 14.54 -4.66 24.00
C ASP A 490 15.05 -6.11 23.83
N SER A 491 14.16 -7.09 23.66
CA SER A 491 14.50 -8.53 23.50
C SER A 491 14.50 -9.04 22.06
N LEU A 492 13.94 -8.29 21.11
CA LEU A 492 13.76 -8.73 19.72
C LEU A 492 15.08 -9.15 19.07
N GLN A 493 16.12 -8.34 19.19
CA GLN A 493 17.41 -8.62 18.56
C GLN A 493 18.07 -9.86 19.16
N SER A 494 17.99 -10.06 20.48
CA SER A 494 18.59 -11.22 21.15
C SER A 494 17.82 -12.51 20.91
N GLU A 495 16.48 -12.48 20.85
CA GLU A 495 15.65 -13.64 20.48
C GLU A 495 15.88 -14.00 18.99
N LEU A 496 15.90 -13.03 18.07
CA LEU A 496 16.19 -13.28 16.65
C LEU A 496 17.58 -13.91 16.44
N VAL A 497 18.63 -13.33 17.04
CA VAL A 497 19.98 -13.90 16.97
C VAL A 497 20.01 -15.28 17.62
N GLY A 498 19.45 -15.45 18.82
CA GLY A 498 19.44 -16.73 19.54
C GLY A 498 18.69 -17.85 18.80
N GLN A 499 17.66 -17.54 18.03
CA GLN A 499 16.92 -18.53 17.26
C GLN A 499 17.51 -18.81 15.87
N LEU A 500 17.95 -17.78 15.15
CA LEU A 500 18.32 -17.87 13.73
C LEU A 500 19.83 -18.04 13.50
N TYR A 501 20.68 -17.51 14.39
CA TYR A 501 22.13 -17.58 14.26
C TYR A 501 22.69 -18.94 14.74
N LYS A 502 22.32 -20.00 14.01
CA LYS A 502 22.75 -21.39 14.26
C LYS A 502 23.46 -21.92 13.03
N SER A 503 24.65 -22.50 13.20
CA SER A 503 25.51 -22.96 12.09
C SER A 503 24.83 -23.94 11.13
N GLY A 504 23.94 -24.80 11.63
CA GLY A 504 23.15 -25.72 10.81
C GLY A 504 22.02 -25.08 10.00
N LEU A 505 21.61 -23.85 10.32
CA LEU A 505 20.52 -23.13 9.64
C LEU A 505 21.01 -22.11 8.61
N LEU A 506 22.27 -21.66 8.66
CA LEU A 506 22.81 -20.61 7.80
C LEU A 506 22.58 -20.89 6.30
N ASN A 507 22.93 -22.09 5.85
CA ASN A 507 22.78 -22.50 4.44
C ASN A 507 21.32 -22.61 3.98
N ASP A 508 20.40 -22.94 4.89
CA ASP A 508 18.99 -23.12 4.56
C ASP A 508 18.26 -21.78 4.56
N LEU A 509 18.43 -20.97 5.60
CA LEU A 509 17.81 -19.64 5.72
C LEU A 509 18.26 -18.68 4.61
N LEU A 510 19.54 -18.71 4.25
CA LEU A 510 20.12 -17.87 3.18
C LEU A 510 20.00 -18.50 1.78
N THR A 511 19.05 -19.42 1.57
CA THR A 511 18.68 -19.86 0.21
C THR A 511 18.09 -18.68 -0.57
N GLU A 512 18.70 -18.32 -1.70
CA GLU A 512 18.17 -17.28 -2.59
C GLU A 512 16.91 -17.76 -3.33
N SER A 513 15.97 -16.83 -3.59
CA SER A 513 14.86 -17.09 -4.53
C SER A 513 15.38 -17.34 -5.95
N GLU A 514 14.92 -18.42 -6.60
CA GLU A 514 15.34 -18.81 -7.96
C GLU A 514 15.08 -17.69 -8.99
N ASP A 515 13.93 -17.01 -8.91
CA ASP A 515 13.58 -15.88 -9.77
C ASP A 515 14.56 -14.71 -9.63
N MET A 516 14.99 -14.41 -8.40
CA MET A 516 15.94 -13.34 -8.10
C MET A 516 17.35 -13.72 -8.57
N ALA A 517 17.76 -14.97 -8.34
CA ALA A 517 19.03 -15.50 -8.80
C ALA A 517 19.13 -15.49 -10.34
N GLN A 518 18.07 -15.90 -11.03
CA GLN A 518 17.98 -15.89 -12.48
C GLN A 518 18.00 -14.46 -13.05
N ARG A 519 17.20 -13.53 -12.50
CA ARG A 519 17.21 -12.11 -12.93
C ARG A 519 18.56 -11.44 -12.69
N ARG A 520 19.23 -11.74 -11.57
CA ARG A 520 20.60 -11.25 -11.30
C ARG A 520 21.61 -11.82 -12.29
N LYS A 521 21.50 -13.10 -12.63
CA LYS A 521 22.35 -13.74 -13.65
C LYS A 521 22.16 -13.10 -15.02
N GLU A 522 20.93 -12.94 -15.48
CA GLU A 522 20.62 -12.29 -16.76
C GLU A 522 21.15 -10.85 -16.82
N ALA A 523 21.00 -10.08 -15.74
CA ALA A 523 21.55 -8.73 -15.63
C ALA A 523 23.08 -8.71 -15.64
N ALA A 524 23.73 -9.69 -15.01
CA ALA A 524 25.19 -9.83 -14.99
C ALA A 524 25.75 -10.22 -16.36
N ASP A 525 25.11 -11.19 -17.03
CA ASP A 525 25.46 -11.63 -18.38
C ASP A 525 25.30 -10.47 -19.39
N MET A 526 24.20 -9.71 -19.29
CA MET A 526 23.97 -8.51 -20.10
C MET A 526 24.99 -7.39 -19.81
N LEU A 527 25.33 -7.13 -18.55
CA LEU A 527 26.36 -6.16 -18.20
C LEU A 527 27.73 -6.57 -18.75
N GLN A 528 28.09 -7.86 -18.65
CA GLN A 528 29.35 -8.37 -19.20
C GLN A 528 29.38 -8.26 -20.73
N ALA A 529 28.25 -8.52 -21.41
CA ALA A 529 28.13 -8.31 -22.85
C ALA A 529 28.29 -6.84 -23.25
N LEU A 530 27.72 -5.90 -22.49
CA LEU A 530 27.86 -4.45 -22.72
C LEU A 530 29.29 -3.95 -22.43
N GLN A 531 29.97 -4.48 -21.41
CA GLN A 531 31.37 -4.19 -21.14
C GLN A 531 32.27 -4.65 -22.29
N LYS A 532 32.07 -5.89 -22.80
CA LYS A 532 32.75 -6.40 -24.01
C LYS A 532 32.46 -5.52 -25.23
N ALA A 533 31.22 -5.11 -25.45
CA ALA A 533 30.86 -4.21 -26.56
C ALA A 533 31.53 -2.83 -26.44
N SER A 534 31.65 -2.28 -25.23
CA SER A 534 32.38 -1.03 -24.98
C SER A 534 33.87 -1.16 -25.29
N GLN A 535 34.49 -2.31 -24.97
CA GLN A 535 35.88 -2.60 -25.30
C GLN A 535 36.10 -2.71 -26.82
N VAL A 536 35.24 -3.44 -27.54
CA VAL A 536 35.29 -3.55 -29.01
C VAL A 536 35.15 -2.16 -29.68
N ILE A 537 34.29 -1.27 -29.15
CA ILE A 537 34.16 0.10 -29.64
C ILE A 537 35.42 0.95 -29.37
N ALA A 538 36.14 0.68 -28.27
CA ALA A 538 37.42 1.34 -28.00
C ALA A 538 38.49 0.93 -29.02
N GLU A 539 38.62 -0.38 -29.30
CA GLU A 539 39.54 -0.93 -30.30
C GLU A 539 39.26 -0.38 -31.72
N ILE A 540 37.99 -0.32 -32.13
CA ILE A 540 37.60 0.24 -33.44
C ILE A 540 38.07 1.68 -33.60
N ARG A 541 38.05 2.50 -32.52
CA ARG A 541 38.49 3.90 -32.56
C ARG A 541 39.97 4.05 -32.93
N GLU A 542 40.80 3.07 -32.58
CA GLU A 542 42.23 3.06 -32.90
C GLU A 542 42.50 2.65 -34.36
N THR A 543 41.63 1.80 -34.94
CA THR A 543 41.76 1.34 -36.34
C THR A 543 41.41 2.39 -37.40
N HIS A 544 40.80 3.52 -37.02
CA HIS A 544 40.35 4.57 -37.95
C HIS A 544 41.45 5.58 -38.39
N LEU A 545 42.72 5.17 -38.38
CA LEU A 545 43.84 5.85 -39.06
C LEU A 545 43.84 5.49 -40.57
N TRP A 546 42.87 6.03 -41.31
CA TRP A 546 42.74 5.91 -42.78
C TRP A 546 42.29 7.25 -43.40
#